data_AF-A0A0C9WGX7-F1
#
_entry.id   AF-A0A0C9WGX7-F1
#
_cell.length_a   1.000
_cell.length_b   1.000
_cell.length_c   1.000
_cell.angle_alpha   90.00
_cell.angle_beta   90.00
_cell.angle_gamma   90.00
#
_symmetry.space_group_name_H-M   'P 1'
#
loop_
_entity.id
_entity.type
_entity.pdbx_description
1 polymer ?
#
loop_
_entity_poly.entity_id
_entity_poly.type
_entity_poly.pdbx_seq_one_letter_code
_entity_poly.pdbx_strand_id
1 'polypeptide(L)'
;QTIAEHYAAKGRLLGSFFFLRGAGERSHISRLIPTLAHQISLSVPSAKPSLEKALHDEPALLEPSVSLAHKFQRLIIDPIHSTTFNILSSSEASPRLARQRIFVIDALDECDDKTEMAAFIDALITASSGLPFRILLTSRVEEHIRKQFDDSGTDSVLYCLDLASYDACLDIQVYFEKQFNRIYDQNLRVMRRIPKPWPSSEDLAVLLDKAGSSFAFATTLIQFVRGYPMPHKALQKLLESGVNGLDPLYEQVLSSASGTADFHQILGTIIILEDNKSITFLSSLLHLQNEDVVCELLGVQSIIKIPGNDDEPIMLYHTSLRDFLTIKSRSKQYFIDPPLQHLHLAIHCLKHLAEYPSKDFFEGDVAMYACFRWPHHIFLGFQEQALNMDETITTSLVILIDNLLTFHSKTWYNTMLIVDGSKKARMLKYGHHTLNMSKTSQGSIVTRNFMKLFEQIIGFCEVRVYD
;
A
#
# COMPACT_ATOMS: atom_id res chain seq x y z
N GLN A 1 12.40 -8.85 -14.14
CA GLN A 1 12.86 -7.45 -14.10
C GLN A 1 13.22 -7.02 -15.52
N THR A 2 12.22 -6.58 -16.29
CA THR A 2 12.27 -6.57 -17.77
C THR A 2 13.37 -5.66 -18.34
N ILE A 3 13.58 -4.47 -17.77
CA ILE A 3 14.57 -3.52 -18.30
C ILE A 3 16.00 -4.00 -18.02
N ALA A 4 16.29 -4.47 -16.81
CA ALA A 4 17.60 -5.01 -16.47
C ALA A 4 17.96 -6.20 -17.38
N GLU A 5 17.04 -7.16 -17.53
CA GLU A 5 17.20 -8.31 -18.43
C GLU A 5 17.44 -7.89 -19.89
N HIS A 6 16.69 -6.90 -20.38
CA HIS A 6 16.84 -6.38 -21.74
C HIS A 6 18.23 -5.77 -21.99
N TYR A 7 18.76 -5.01 -21.04
CA TYR A 7 20.09 -4.40 -21.16
C TYR A 7 21.21 -5.42 -20.89
N ALA A 8 20.99 -6.41 -20.03
CA ALA A 8 21.92 -7.52 -19.82
C ALA A 8 22.10 -8.33 -21.10
N ALA A 9 21.00 -8.70 -21.78
CA ALA A 9 21.03 -9.41 -23.06
C ALA A 9 21.77 -8.65 -24.17
N LYS A 10 21.84 -7.31 -24.07
CA LYS A 10 22.59 -6.44 -24.98
C LYS A 10 24.05 -6.20 -24.55
N GLY A 11 24.50 -6.80 -23.44
CA GLY A 11 25.84 -6.55 -22.88
C GLY A 11 26.04 -5.12 -22.38
N ARG A 12 24.95 -4.43 -22.00
CA ARG A 12 24.94 -3.01 -21.63
C ARG A 12 24.61 -2.76 -20.15
N LEU A 13 24.19 -3.78 -19.40
CA LEU A 13 23.94 -3.67 -17.97
C LEU A 13 25.27 -3.72 -17.20
N LEU A 14 25.55 -2.70 -16.39
CA LEU A 14 26.70 -2.68 -15.47
C LEU A 14 26.36 -3.39 -14.16
N GLY A 15 25.14 -3.18 -13.70
CA GLY A 15 24.58 -3.85 -12.55
C GLY A 15 23.14 -3.43 -12.29
N SER A 16 22.48 -4.16 -11.41
CA SER A 16 21.14 -3.88 -10.94
C SER A 16 20.97 -4.22 -9.46
N PHE A 17 20.15 -3.43 -8.78
CA PHE A 17 19.75 -3.66 -7.40
C PHE A 17 18.25 -3.41 -7.26
N PHE A 18 17.61 -4.21 -6.41
CA PHE A 18 16.16 -4.19 -6.22
C PHE A 18 15.90 -4.14 -4.72
N PHE A 19 15.44 -2.98 -4.26
CA PHE A 19 14.98 -2.86 -2.89
C PHE A 19 13.71 -3.68 -2.72
N LEU A 20 13.58 -4.28 -1.54
CA LEU A 20 12.38 -5.02 -1.18
C LEU A 20 12.16 -4.88 0.32
N ARG A 21 11.13 -4.14 0.71
CA ARG A 21 10.83 -3.87 2.13
C ARG A 21 10.56 -5.18 2.86
N GLY A 22 11.09 -5.32 4.08
CA GLY A 22 10.92 -6.53 4.90
C GLY A 22 11.69 -7.76 4.41
N ALA A 23 12.50 -7.65 3.35
CA ALA A 23 13.33 -8.76 2.85
C ALA A 23 14.75 -8.79 3.45
N GLY A 24 14.89 -8.33 4.70
CA GLY A 24 16.14 -8.26 5.44
C GLY A 24 17.15 -7.32 4.79
N GLU A 25 18.37 -7.78 4.55
CA GLU A 25 19.47 -6.99 3.96
C GLU A 25 19.14 -6.31 2.61
N ARG A 26 18.07 -6.75 1.91
CA ARG A 26 17.62 -6.14 0.65
C ARG A 26 16.79 -4.85 0.83
N SER A 27 16.34 -4.53 2.04
CA SER A 27 15.70 -3.24 2.32
C SER A 27 16.69 -2.18 2.82
N HIS A 28 17.97 -2.52 2.99
CA HIS A 28 19.00 -1.61 3.51
C HIS A 28 19.95 -1.10 2.43
N ILE A 29 20.25 0.20 2.46
CA ILE A 29 21.10 0.85 1.46
C ILE A 29 22.57 0.44 1.58
N SER A 30 22.98 -0.05 2.75
CA SER A 30 24.33 -0.55 3.02
C SER A 30 24.77 -1.63 2.02
N ARG A 31 23.81 -2.37 1.43
CA ARG A 31 24.07 -3.42 0.43
C ARG A 31 24.13 -2.93 -1.00
N LEU A 32 23.64 -1.74 -1.31
CA LEU A 32 23.54 -1.22 -2.68
C LEU A 32 24.91 -1.13 -3.35
N ILE A 33 25.80 -0.30 -2.82
CA ILE A 33 27.11 -0.03 -3.45
C ILE A 33 28.00 -1.28 -3.51
N PRO A 34 28.17 -2.07 -2.42
CA PRO A 34 28.98 -3.28 -2.50
C PRO A 34 28.46 -4.29 -3.54
N THR A 35 27.14 -4.42 -3.66
CA THR A 35 26.52 -5.30 -4.66
C THR A 35 26.80 -4.81 -6.08
N LEU A 36 26.63 -3.51 -6.34
CA LEU A 36 26.94 -2.93 -7.65
C LEU A 36 28.44 -3.05 -7.97
N ALA A 37 29.33 -2.80 -7.01
CA ALA A 37 30.78 -2.95 -7.18
C ALA A 37 31.17 -4.39 -7.56
N HIS A 38 30.58 -5.37 -6.88
CA HIS A 38 30.75 -6.78 -7.25
C HIS A 38 30.28 -7.06 -8.68
N GLN A 39 29.09 -6.59 -9.05
CA GLN A 39 28.54 -6.79 -10.39
C GLN A 39 29.39 -6.10 -11.47
N ILE A 40 29.95 -4.92 -11.20
CA ILE A 40 30.91 -4.24 -12.10
C ILE A 40 32.15 -5.10 -12.32
N SER A 41 32.69 -5.74 -11.28
CA SER A 41 33.88 -6.60 -11.43
C SER A 41 33.64 -7.79 -12.38
N LEU A 42 32.38 -8.22 -12.51
CA LEU A 42 31.96 -9.28 -13.41
C LEU A 42 31.62 -8.75 -14.82
N SER A 43 30.88 -7.64 -14.90
CA SER A 43 30.41 -7.07 -16.16
C SER A 43 31.49 -6.27 -16.90
N VAL A 44 32.49 -5.78 -16.16
CA VAL A 44 33.64 -5.01 -16.65
C VAL A 44 34.92 -5.56 -16.01
N PRO A 45 35.47 -6.70 -16.49
CA PRO A 45 36.63 -7.33 -15.85
C PRO A 45 37.87 -6.41 -15.72
N SER A 46 38.03 -5.45 -16.62
CA SER A 46 39.11 -4.45 -16.55
C SER A 46 38.99 -3.45 -15.39
N ALA A 47 37.81 -3.33 -14.78
CA ALA A 47 37.62 -2.52 -13.58
C ALA A 47 38.10 -3.23 -12.30
N LYS A 48 38.26 -4.56 -12.34
CA LYS A 48 38.61 -5.38 -11.18
C LYS A 48 39.93 -4.95 -10.51
N PRO A 49 41.05 -4.68 -11.21
CA PRO A 49 42.27 -4.21 -10.57
C PRO A 49 42.11 -2.86 -9.88
N SER A 50 41.27 -1.97 -10.44
CA SER A 50 40.98 -0.67 -9.84
C SER A 50 40.15 -0.81 -8.57
N LEU A 51 39.20 -1.75 -8.55
CA LEU A 51 38.40 -2.09 -7.36
C LEU A 51 39.26 -2.71 -6.26
N GLU A 52 40.09 -3.69 -6.61
CA GLU A 52 41.01 -4.36 -5.66
C GLU A 52 41.98 -3.34 -5.05
N LYS A 53 42.53 -2.44 -5.87
CA LYS A 53 43.38 -1.36 -5.38
C LYS A 53 42.63 -0.42 -4.43
N ALA A 54 41.42 0.02 -4.78
CA ALA A 54 40.63 0.89 -3.92
C ALA A 54 40.37 0.26 -2.53
N LEU A 55 40.01 -1.03 -2.51
CA LEU A 55 39.78 -1.77 -1.26
C LEU A 55 41.08 -2.05 -0.48
N HIS A 56 42.22 -2.20 -1.16
CA HIS A 56 43.52 -2.37 -0.52
C HIS A 56 44.01 -1.07 0.12
N ASP A 57 43.90 0.04 -0.63
CA ASP A 57 44.33 1.37 -0.18
C ASP A 57 43.43 1.90 0.95
N GLU A 58 42.13 1.54 0.93
CA GLU A 58 41.14 2.04 1.89
C GLU A 58 40.17 0.92 2.34
N PRO A 59 40.59 0.02 3.26
CA PRO A 59 39.76 -1.11 3.70
C PRO A 59 38.44 -0.70 4.37
N ALA A 60 38.41 0.50 4.96
CA ALA A 60 37.23 1.06 5.61
C ALA A 60 36.08 1.38 4.62
N LEU A 61 36.30 1.32 3.30
CA LEU A 61 35.25 1.54 2.29
C LEU A 61 34.03 0.60 2.44
N LEU A 62 34.18 -0.53 3.13
CA LEU A 62 33.09 -1.45 3.42
C LEU A 62 32.41 -1.18 4.78
N GLU A 63 32.96 -0.30 5.61
CA GLU A 63 32.41 0.04 6.92
C GLU A 63 31.23 1.00 6.80
N PRO A 64 30.21 0.91 7.68
CA PRO A 64 29.07 1.84 7.68
C PRO A 64 29.44 3.31 7.90
N SER A 65 30.57 3.58 8.56
CA SER A 65 31.07 4.92 8.92
C SER A 65 31.44 5.79 7.71
N VAL A 66 31.80 5.18 6.58
CA VAL A 66 32.20 5.89 5.37
C VAL A 66 30.98 6.36 4.58
N SER A 67 31.00 7.63 4.14
CA SER A 67 29.88 8.23 3.42
C SER A 67 29.55 7.49 2.12
N LEU A 68 28.26 7.39 1.80
CA LEU A 68 27.78 6.76 0.56
C LEU A 68 28.34 7.44 -0.68
N ALA A 69 28.49 8.77 -0.66
CA ALA A 69 29.12 9.52 -1.74
C ALA A 69 30.56 9.06 -2.01
N HIS A 70 31.37 8.90 -0.96
CA HIS A 70 32.75 8.43 -1.11
C HIS A 70 32.82 6.99 -1.60
N LYS A 71 31.97 6.10 -1.06
CA LYS A 71 31.87 4.71 -1.55
C LYS A 71 31.46 4.66 -3.01
N PHE A 72 30.48 5.47 -3.42
CA PHE A 72 29.99 5.53 -4.79
C PHE A 72 31.09 6.01 -5.74
N GLN A 73 31.82 7.05 -5.36
CA GLN A 73 32.97 7.54 -6.13
C GLN A 73 34.05 6.47 -6.30
N ARG A 74 34.53 5.89 -5.19
CA ARG A 74 35.68 4.98 -5.17
C ARG A 74 35.39 3.59 -5.75
N LEU A 75 34.18 3.08 -5.53
CA LEU A 75 33.81 1.70 -5.91
C LEU A 75 32.97 1.61 -7.18
N ILE A 76 32.36 2.71 -7.66
CA ILE A 76 31.53 2.69 -8.88
C ILE A 76 32.12 3.60 -9.95
N ILE A 77 32.32 4.88 -9.65
CA ILE A 77 32.70 5.88 -10.66
C ILE A 77 34.15 5.68 -11.11
N ASP A 78 35.11 5.71 -10.18
CA ASP A 78 36.54 5.64 -10.50
C ASP A 78 36.93 4.38 -11.31
N PRO A 79 36.46 3.16 -10.93
CA PRO A 79 36.82 1.94 -11.67
C PRO A 79 36.31 1.93 -13.12
N ILE A 80 35.10 2.47 -13.34
CA ILE A 80 34.51 2.56 -14.68
C ILE A 80 35.17 3.67 -15.49
N HIS A 81 35.46 4.82 -14.86
CA HIS A 81 36.10 5.95 -15.53
C HIS A 81 37.52 5.61 -15.99
N SER A 82 38.32 4.97 -15.12
CA SER A 82 39.66 4.47 -15.47
C SER A 82 39.62 3.52 -16.68
N THR A 83 38.66 2.59 -16.68
CA THR A 83 38.44 1.68 -17.82
C THR A 83 38.05 2.44 -19.09
N THR A 84 37.10 3.37 -18.98
CA THR A 84 36.57 4.12 -20.13
C THR A 84 37.65 5.00 -20.76
N PHE A 85 38.46 5.67 -19.94
CA PHE A 85 39.60 6.46 -20.39
C PHE A 85 40.61 5.60 -21.16
N ASN A 86 40.97 4.41 -20.63
CA ASN A 86 41.90 3.49 -21.28
C ASN A 86 41.36 2.92 -22.61
N ILE A 87 40.05 2.71 -22.74
CA ILE A 87 39.42 2.24 -23.98
C ILE A 87 39.35 3.37 -25.03
N LEU A 88 38.94 4.57 -24.62
CA LEU A 88 38.83 5.73 -25.53
C LEU A 88 40.20 6.24 -26.01
N SER A 89 41.27 5.98 -25.26
CA SER A 89 42.64 6.31 -25.66
C SER A 89 43.32 5.23 -26.52
N SER A 90 42.72 4.04 -26.66
CA SER A 90 43.27 2.91 -27.43
C SER A 90 42.42 2.48 -28.64
N SER A 91 41.22 3.04 -28.83
CA SER A 91 40.29 2.67 -29.91
C SER A 91 39.50 3.89 -30.39
N GLU A 92 39.18 3.97 -31.69
CA GLU A 92 38.17 4.90 -32.26
C GLU A 92 36.72 4.61 -31.79
N ALA A 93 36.54 3.92 -30.65
CA ALA A 93 35.24 3.70 -30.06
C ALA A 93 34.66 5.04 -29.60
N SER A 94 33.55 5.45 -30.23
CA SER A 94 32.89 6.72 -29.92
C SER A 94 32.53 6.83 -28.42
N PRO A 95 32.70 8.00 -27.76
CA PRO A 95 32.17 8.29 -26.42
C PRO A 95 30.68 7.94 -26.25
N ARG A 96 29.94 7.83 -27.36
CA ARG A 96 28.55 7.38 -27.42
C ARG A 96 28.37 5.93 -26.96
N LEU A 97 29.34 5.03 -27.16
CA LEU A 97 29.25 3.62 -26.71
C LEU A 97 29.42 3.47 -25.19
N ALA A 98 30.21 4.31 -24.54
CA ALA A 98 30.32 4.29 -23.07
C ALA A 98 28.99 4.69 -22.41
N ARG A 99 28.38 5.79 -22.89
CA ARG A 99 27.08 6.33 -22.40
C ARG A 99 25.87 5.43 -22.71
N GLN A 100 26.09 4.29 -23.36
CA GLN A 100 25.07 3.28 -23.61
C GLN A 100 24.94 2.27 -22.47
N ARG A 101 25.88 2.23 -21.51
CA ARG A 101 25.81 1.34 -20.37
C ARG A 101 24.93 1.91 -19.25
N ILE A 102 24.25 1.03 -18.51
CA ILE A 102 23.28 1.44 -17.49
C ILE A 102 23.44 0.70 -16.16
N PHE A 103 23.11 1.38 -15.07
CA PHE A 103 22.65 0.76 -13.84
C PHE A 103 21.13 0.81 -13.75
N VAL A 104 20.52 -0.20 -13.14
CA VAL A 104 19.08 -0.21 -12.82
C VAL A 104 18.91 -0.39 -11.32
N ILE A 105 18.36 0.61 -10.64
CA ILE A 105 18.02 0.53 -9.22
C ILE A 105 16.50 0.65 -9.12
N ASP A 106 15.86 -0.40 -8.66
CA ASP A 106 14.41 -0.54 -8.65
C ASP A 106 13.86 -0.38 -7.23
N ALA A 107 12.68 0.23 -7.13
CA ALA A 107 11.86 0.40 -5.92
C ALA A 107 12.58 1.15 -4.78
N LEU A 108 13.18 2.30 -5.06
CA LEU A 108 13.90 3.10 -4.05
C LEU A 108 13.07 3.40 -2.79
N ASP A 109 11.76 3.56 -2.92
CA ASP A 109 10.80 3.74 -1.83
C ASP A 109 10.72 2.54 -0.86
N GLU A 110 11.17 1.36 -1.28
CA GLU A 110 11.21 0.16 -0.45
C GLU A 110 12.50 0.04 0.40
N CYS A 111 13.33 1.09 0.44
CA CYS A 111 14.47 1.19 1.35
C CYS A 111 14.04 1.68 2.74
N ASP A 112 14.46 0.98 3.78
CA ASP A 112 14.16 1.34 5.17
C ASP A 112 15.01 2.53 5.66
N ASP A 113 16.21 2.68 5.11
CA ASP A 113 17.20 3.70 5.52
C ASP A 113 16.95 5.06 4.84
N LYS A 114 15.86 5.76 5.20
CA LYS A 114 15.40 6.99 4.51
C LYS A 114 16.45 8.12 4.46
N THR A 115 17.21 8.32 5.55
CA THR A 115 18.22 9.41 5.65
C THR A 115 19.40 9.12 4.73
N GLU A 116 19.89 7.89 4.74
CA GLU A 116 20.99 7.43 3.92
C GLU A 116 20.58 7.36 2.44
N MET A 117 19.32 7.01 2.14
CA MET A 117 18.75 7.08 0.80
C MET A 117 18.77 8.50 0.24
N ALA A 118 18.38 9.50 1.03
CA ALA A 118 18.50 10.90 0.64
C ALA A 118 19.97 11.28 0.32
N ALA A 119 20.92 10.91 1.20
CA ALA A 119 22.34 11.17 0.98
C ALA A 119 22.90 10.46 -0.27
N PHE A 120 22.37 9.28 -0.62
CA PHE A 120 22.70 8.59 -1.87
C PHE A 120 22.18 9.34 -3.09
N ILE A 121 20.93 9.82 -3.06
CA ILE A 121 20.34 10.60 -4.15
C ILE A 121 21.17 11.88 -4.39
N ASP A 122 21.56 12.59 -3.33
CA ASP A 122 22.43 13.76 -3.42
C ASP A 122 23.78 13.43 -4.08
N ALA A 123 24.37 12.29 -3.70
CA ALA A 123 25.61 11.83 -4.30
C ALA A 123 25.45 11.51 -5.79
N LEU A 124 24.32 10.90 -6.18
CA LEU A 124 24.01 10.62 -7.59
C LEU A 124 23.87 11.92 -8.39
N ILE A 125 23.11 12.88 -7.88
CA ILE A 125 22.90 14.18 -8.53
C ILE A 125 24.24 14.91 -8.68
N THR A 126 25.04 14.97 -7.62
CA THR A 126 26.35 15.63 -7.63
C THR A 126 27.28 15.02 -8.69
N ALA A 127 27.30 13.69 -8.80
CA ALA A 127 28.18 12.98 -9.73
C ALA A 127 27.67 12.98 -11.20
N SER A 128 26.38 13.20 -11.41
CA SER A 128 25.67 12.95 -12.68
C SER A 128 26.24 13.69 -13.90
N SER A 129 26.81 14.89 -13.71
CA SER A 129 27.34 15.73 -14.79
C SER A 129 28.54 15.12 -15.54
N GLY A 130 29.21 14.12 -14.96
CA GLY A 130 30.42 13.48 -15.50
C GLY A 130 30.35 11.96 -15.69
N LEU A 131 29.19 11.33 -15.50
CA LEU A 131 29.11 9.87 -15.48
C LEU A 131 29.33 9.26 -16.88
N PRO A 132 30.19 8.22 -17.00
CA PRO A 132 30.38 7.49 -18.26
C PRO A 132 29.23 6.51 -18.57
N PHE A 133 28.16 6.49 -17.78
CA PHE A 133 27.01 5.59 -17.86
C PHE A 133 25.71 6.32 -17.48
N ARG A 134 24.56 5.66 -17.63
CA ARG A 134 23.25 6.15 -17.14
C ARG A 134 22.78 5.34 -15.95
N ILE A 135 21.90 5.92 -15.14
CA ILE A 135 21.23 5.23 -14.04
C ILE A 135 19.73 5.33 -14.29
N LEU A 136 19.04 4.20 -14.26
CA LEU A 136 17.58 4.15 -14.21
C LEU A 136 17.18 3.90 -12.75
N LEU A 137 16.33 4.77 -12.25
CA LEU A 137 15.77 4.74 -10.91
C LEU A 137 14.25 4.53 -11.04
N THR A 138 13.66 3.68 -10.20
CA THR A 138 12.20 3.61 -10.05
C THR A 138 11.84 3.80 -8.58
N SER A 139 10.73 4.50 -8.34
CA SER A 139 10.24 4.79 -7.01
C SER A 139 8.76 5.11 -7.06
N ARG A 140 8.02 4.85 -5.97
CA ARG A 140 6.73 5.50 -5.70
C ARG A 140 6.95 6.98 -5.34
N VAL A 141 5.88 7.78 -5.44
CA VAL A 141 5.91 9.24 -5.27
C VAL A 141 5.94 9.60 -3.78
N GLU A 142 7.02 9.27 -3.09
CA GLU A 142 7.20 9.69 -1.70
C GLU A 142 7.77 11.11 -1.63
N GLU A 143 7.20 11.94 -0.76
CA GLU A 143 7.60 13.36 -0.64
C GLU A 143 9.09 13.53 -0.32
N HIS A 144 9.64 12.65 0.53
CA HIS A 144 11.05 12.70 0.91
C HIS A 144 12.00 12.40 -0.26
N ILE A 145 11.58 11.59 -1.22
CA ILE A 145 12.33 11.29 -2.45
C ILE A 145 12.13 12.43 -3.45
N ARG A 146 10.89 12.90 -3.63
CA ARG A 146 10.56 13.96 -4.56
C ARG A 146 11.29 15.25 -4.23
N LYS A 147 11.34 15.63 -2.94
CA LYS A 147 12.08 16.82 -2.46
C LYS A 147 13.55 16.81 -2.87
N GLN A 148 14.23 15.66 -2.82
CA GLN A 148 15.65 15.58 -3.21
C GLN A 148 15.85 15.74 -4.72
N PHE A 149 14.85 15.41 -5.52
CA PHE A 149 14.91 15.58 -6.97
C PHE A 149 14.39 16.95 -7.44
N ASP A 150 13.53 17.62 -6.67
CA ASP A 150 12.91 18.91 -6.97
C ASP A 150 13.83 20.13 -6.65
N ASP A 151 15.02 19.90 -6.07
CA ASP A 151 15.97 20.98 -5.72
C ASP A 151 16.60 21.65 -6.94
N SER A 152 16.74 22.99 -6.88
CA SER A 152 17.18 23.82 -8.00
C SER A 152 18.61 23.47 -8.46
N GLY A 153 18.73 22.72 -9.56
CA GLY A 153 20.00 22.30 -10.15
C GLY A 153 19.97 20.91 -10.82
N THR A 154 18.95 20.10 -10.50
CA THR A 154 18.75 18.72 -11.00
C THR A 154 18.22 18.65 -12.43
N ASP A 155 17.51 19.68 -12.91
CA ASP A 155 16.84 19.69 -14.22
C ASP A 155 17.77 19.42 -15.42
N SER A 156 19.06 19.72 -15.28
CA SER A 156 20.04 19.51 -16.36
C SER A 156 20.53 18.05 -16.48
N VAL A 157 20.30 17.21 -15.47
CA VAL A 157 20.91 15.88 -15.31
C VAL A 157 19.89 14.77 -15.01
N LEU A 158 18.73 15.14 -14.48
CA LEU A 158 17.62 14.23 -14.16
C LEU A 158 16.55 14.29 -15.24
N TYR A 159 16.00 13.12 -15.60
CA TYR A 159 14.79 13.03 -16.40
C TYR A 159 13.75 12.24 -15.62
N CYS A 160 12.79 12.96 -15.03
CA CYS A 160 11.71 12.35 -14.25
C CYS A 160 10.53 12.00 -15.15
N LEU A 161 10.00 10.78 -14.99
CA LEU A 161 8.79 10.30 -15.65
C LEU A 161 7.72 10.04 -14.60
N ASP A 162 6.69 10.88 -14.58
CA ASP A 162 5.52 10.63 -13.76
C ASP A 162 4.64 9.55 -14.42
N LEU A 163 4.65 8.35 -13.84
CA LEU A 163 3.82 7.24 -14.27
C LEU A 163 2.43 7.24 -13.62
N ALA A 164 2.18 8.05 -12.59
CA ALA A 164 0.88 8.12 -11.94
C ALA A 164 -0.16 8.84 -12.81
N SER A 165 0.28 9.81 -13.62
CA SER A 165 -0.56 10.50 -14.60
C SER A 165 -0.60 9.83 -15.98
N TYR A 166 0.14 8.72 -16.16
CA TYR A 166 0.14 7.97 -17.41
C TYR A 166 -1.14 7.15 -17.56
N ASP A 167 -1.89 7.42 -18.63
CA ASP A 167 -3.04 6.59 -19.00
C ASP A 167 -2.57 5.31 -19.71
N ALA A 168 -2.51 4.23 -18.94
CA ALA A 168 -2.11 2.91 -19.43
C ALA A 168 -3.20 2.18 -20.24
N CYS A 169 -4.39 2.74 -20.46
CA CYS A 169 -5.50 2.03 -21.11
C CYS A 169 -5.13 1.43 -22.47
N LEU A 170 -4.40 2.17 -23.31
CA LEU A 170 -3.97 1.67 -24.63
C LEU A 170 -2.97 0.51 -24.52
N ASP A 171 -2.03 0.59 -23.59
CA ASP A 171 -1.08 -0.51 -23.38
C ASP A 171 -1.75 -1.74 -22.77
N ILE A 172 -2.74 -1.54 -21.89
CA ILE A 172 -3.58 -2.60 -21.33
C ILE A 172 -4.41 -3.27 -22.43
N GLN A 173 -4.92 -2.51 -23.41
CA GLN A 173 -5.61 -3.09 -24.56
C GLN A 173 -4.69 -4.03 -25.34
N VAL A 174 -3.49 -3.56 -25.70
CA VAL A 174 -2.49 -4.38 -26.40
C VAL A 174 -2.10 -5.61 -25.57
N TYR A 175 -1.95 -5.44 -24.26
CA TYR A 175 -1.69 -6.53 -23.33
C TYR A 175 -2.83 -7.56 -23.34
N PHE A 176 -4.09 -7.14 -23.21
CA PHE A 176 -5.25 -8.02 -23.25
C PHE A 176 -5.34 -8.78 -24.57
N GLU A 177 -5.26 -8.09 -25.70
CA GLU A 177 -5.30 -8.73 -27.03
C GLU A 177 -4.24 -9.83 -27.13
N LYS A 178 -3.00 -9.55 -26.68
CA LYS A 178 -1.91 -10.51 -26.69
C LYS A 178 -2.15 -11.69 -25.73
N GLN A 179 -2.57 -11.41 -24.50
CA GLN A 179 -2.77 -12.46 -23.48
C GLN A 179 -3.97 -13.35 -23.79
N PHE A 180 -5.08 -12.80 -24.27
CA PHE A 180 -6.24 -13.58 -24.65
C PHE A 180 -5.99 -14.44 -25.89
N ASN A 181 -5.26 -13.93 -26.89
CA ASN A 181 -4.78 -14.76 -28.00
C ASN A 181 -3.93 -15.93 -27.51
N ARG A 182 -3.01 -15.68 -26.58
CA ARG A 182 -2.20 -16.75 -25.95
C ARG A 182 -3.08 -17.76 -25.21
N ILE A 183 -4.06 -17.31 -24.43
CA ILE A 183 -5.00 -18.21 -23.73
C ILE A 183 -5.78 -19.05 -24.74
N TYR A 184 -6.27 -18.44 -25.82
CA TYR A 184 -7.00 -19.14 -26.88
C TYR A 184 -6.13 -20.24 -27.50
N ASP A 185 -4.91 -19.92 -27.92
CA ASP A 185 -4.01 -20.83 -28.62
C ASP A 185 -3.50 -21.96 -27.70
N GLN A 186 -3.40 -21.72 -26.38
CA GLN A 186 -3.09 -22.76 -25.40
C GLN A 186 -4.27 -23.69 -25.10
N ASN A 187 -5.50 -23.31 -25.47
CA ASN A 187 -6.74 -24.01 -25.13
C ASN A 187 -7.57 -24.44 -26.36
N LEU A 188 -6.93 -24.64 -27.51
CA LEU A 188 -7.60 -24.92 -28.80
C LEU A 188 -8.67 -26.02 -28.75
N ARG A 189 -8.47 -27.07 -27.97
CA ARG A 189 -9.44 -28.18 -27.85
C ARG A 189 -10.77 -27.73 -27.25
N VAL A 190 -10.73 -26.93 -26.18
CA VAL A 190 -11.94 -26.42 -25.50
C VAL A 190 -12.46 -25.13 -26.13
N MET A 191 -11.62 -24.42 -26.89
CA MET A 191 -11.97 -23.17 -27.58
C MET A 191 -12.41 -23.38 -29.04
N ARG A 192 -12.43 -24.61 -29.57
CA ARG A 192 -12.68 -24.92 -31.00
C ARG A 192 -13.94 -24.29 -31.61
N ARG A 193 -14.97 -24.02 -30.80
CA ARG A 193 -16.25 -23.45 -31.25
C ARG A 193 -16.38 -21.94 -30.98
N ILE A 194 -15.36 -21.33 -30.40
CA ILE A 194 -15.35 -19.90 -30.07
C ILE A 194 -14.75 -19.14 -31.26
N PRO A 195 -15.45 -18.15 -31.84
CA PRO A 195 -14.93 -17.40 -32.98
C PRO A 195 -13.73 -16.53 -32.58
N LYS A 196 -12.82 -16.27 -33.53
CA LYS A 196 -11.81 -15.22 -33.43
C LYS A 196 -12.34 -13.91 -34.07
N PRO A 197 -11.92 -12.71 -33.61
CA PRO A 197 -11.05 -12.49 -32.45
C PRO A 197 -11.75 -12.89 -31.13
N TRP A 198 -10.95 -13.33 -30.16
CA TRP A 198 -11.43 -13.63 -28.82
C TRP A 198 -10.53 -12.92 -27.79
N PRO A 199 -11.10 -12.11 -26.88
CA PRO A 199 -12.50 -11.68 -26.80
C PRO A 199 -12.96 -10.89 -28.04
N SER A 200 -14.27 -10.67 -28.17
CA SER A 200 -14.80 -9.71 -29.15
C SER A 200 -14.35 -8.28 -28.82
N SER A 201 -14.46 -7.35 -29.76
CA SER A 201 -14.09 -5.95 -29.51
C SER A 201 -14.98 -5.31 -28.42
N GLU A 202 -16.25 -5.68 -28.37
CA GLU A 202 -17.20 -5.24 -27.34
C GLU A 202 -16.83 -5.78 -25.96
N ASP A 203 -16.55 -7.08 -25.87
CA ASP A 203 -16.13 -7.72 -24.62
C ASP A 203 -14.80 -7.16 -24.11
N LEU A 204 -13.87 -6.87 -25.03
CA LEU A 204 -12.59 -6.25 -24.70
C LEU A 204 -12.78 -4.85 -24.11
N ALA A 205 -13.70 -4.05 -24.67
CA ALA A 205 -14.02 -2.73 -24.14
C ALA A 205 -14.58 -2.80 -22.71
N VAL A 206 -15.44 -3.79 -22.41
CA VAL A 206 -15.94 -4.03 -21.03
C VAL A 206 -14.80 -4.38 -20.07
N LEU A 207 -13.84 -5.19 -20.49
CA LEU A 207 -12.67 -5.52 -19.66
C LEU A 207 -11.75 -4.32 -19.43
N LEU A 208 -11.59 -3.45 -20.43
CA LEU A 208 -10.83 -2.21 -20.32
C LEU A 208 -11.47 -1.26 -19.31
N ASP A 209 -12.79 -1.06 -19.39
CA ASP A 209 -13.54 -0.27 -18.42
C ASP A 209 -13.36 -0.80 -16.98
N LYS A 210 -13.46 -2.12 -16.80
CA LYS A 210 -13.20 -2.77 -15.51
C LYS A 210 -11.76 -2.62 -15.03
N ALA A 211 -10.78 -2.66 -15.94
CA ALA A 211 -9.36 -2.54 -15.61
C ALA A 211 -8.94 -1.10 -15.26
N GLY A 212 -9.57 -0.11 -15.89
CA GLY A 212 -9.08 1.27 -15.92
C GLY A 212 -7.63 1.32 -16.39
N SER A 213 -6.81 2.17 -15.76
CA SER A 213 -5.37 2.27 -16.00
C SER A 213 -4.52 1.32 -15.14
N SER A 214 -5.13 0.34 -14.46
CA SER A 214 -4.41 -0.56 -13.55
C SER A 214 -3.91 -1.84 -14.23
N PHE A 215 -2.60 -1.88 -14.53
CA PHE A 215 -1.95 -3.11 -15.00
C PHE A 215 -2.04 -4.28 -14.02
N ALA A 216 -2.02 -4.00 -12.71
CA ALA A 216 -2.16 -5.02 -11.68
C ALA A 216 -3.54 -5.68 -11.74
N PHE A 217 -4.59 -4.88 -11.89
CA PHE A 217 -5.95 -5.38 -12.00
C PHE A 217 -6.20 -6.06 -13.35
N ALA A 218 -5.68 -5.50 -14.45
CA ALA A 218 -5.69 -6.14 -15.77
C ALA A 218 -5.02 -7.53 -15.74
N THR A 219 -3.87 -7.64 -15.08
CA THR A 219 -3.18 -8.93 -14.91
C THR A 219 -4.04 -9.92 -14.11
N THR A 220 -4.78 -9.43 -13.11
CA THR A 220 -5.70 -10.24 -12.30
C THR A 220 -6.87 -10.79 -13.12
N LEU A 221 -7.46 -9.98 -14.00
CA LEU A 221 -8.50 -10.41 -14.94
C LEU A 221 -7.98 -11.52 -15.88
N ILE A 222 -6.78 -11.36 -16.43
CA ILE A 222 -6.13 -12.38 -17.26
C ILE A 222 -5.85 -13.67 -16.48
N GLN A 223 -5.31 -13.54 -15.27
CA GLN A 223 -4.99 -14.68 -14.41
C GLN A 223 -6.24 -15.45 -14.02
N PHE A 224 -7.34 -14.74 -13.74
CA PHE A 224 -8.66 -15.33 -13.51
C PHE A 224 -9.08 -16.18 -14.72
N VAL A 225 -9.13 -15.60 -15.93
CA VAL A 225 -9.57 -16.35 -17.11
C VAL A 225 -8.65 -17.53 -17.43
N ARG A 226 -7.33 -17.35 -17.26
CA ARG A 226 -6.32 -18.39 -17.48
C ARG A 226 -6.44 -19.55 -16.50
N GLY A 227 -6.83 -19.29 -15.25
CA GLY A 227 -6.94 -20.31 -14.20
C GLY A 227 -8.10 -21.27 -14.38
N TYR A 228 -9.06 -20.98 -15.27
CA TYR A 228 -10.25 -21.80 -15.46
C TYR A 228 -10.08 -22.88 -16.54
N PRO A 229 -10.64 -24.09 -16.35
CA PRO A 229 -10.64 -25.14 -17.38
C PRO A 229 -11.34 -24.75 -18.69
N MET A 230 -12.30 -23.81 -18.64
CA MET A 230 -13.02 -23.29 -19.80
C MET A 230 -12.89 -21.76 -19.85
N PRO A 231 -11.85 -21.22 -20.50
CA PRO A 231 -11.57 -19.78 -20.49
C PRO A 231 -12.71 -18.90 -21.01
N HIS A 232 -13.41 -19.33 -22.06
CA HIS A 232 -14.56 -18.59 -22.59
C HIS A 232 -15.71 -18.44 -21.58
N LYS A 233 -15.93 -19.44 -20.70
CA LYS A 233 -16.95 -19.35 -19.64
C LYS A 233 -16.49 -18.43 -18.51
N ALA A 234 -15.20 -18.46 -18.18
CA ALA A 234 -14.63 -17.55 -17.19
C ALA A 234 -14.72 -16.10 -17.66
N LEU A 235 -14.41 -15.85 -18.93
CA LEU A 235 -14.61 -14.55 -19.55
C LEU A 235 -16.08 -14.12 -19.48
N GLN A 236 -17.04 -14.98 -19.83
CA GLN A 236 -18.47 -14.64 -19.74
C GLN A 236 -18.88 -14.20 -18.34
N LYS A 237 -18.40 -14.89 -17.29
CA LYS A 237 -18.64 -14.47 -15.90
C LYS A 237 -18.10 -13.06 -15.62
N LEU A 238 -16.90 -12.74 -16.11
CA LEU A 238 -16.32 -11.40 -15.98
C LEU A 238 -17.10 -10.33 -16.76
N LEU A 239 -17.80 -10.70 -17.82
CA LEU A 239 -18.57 -9.78 -18.66
C LEU A 239 -20.00 -9.56 -18.16
N GLU A 240 -20.48 -10.39 -17.24
CA GLU A 240 -21.81 -10.20 -16.64
C GLU A 240 -21.96 -8.76 -16.12
N SER A 241 -22.98 -8.08 -16.61
CA SER A 241 -23.27 -6.68 -16.29
C SER A 241 -23.79 -6.52 -14.86
N GLY A 242 -23.46 -5.39 -14.22
CA GLY A 242 -23.88 -5.06 -12.86
C GLY A 242 -22.82 -5.39 -11.81
N VAL A 243 -23.19 -5.26 -10.53
CA VAL A 243 -22.25 -5.35 -9.40
C VAL A 243 -21.60 -6.74 -9.28
N ASN A 244 -22.22 -7.79 -9.83
CA ASN A 244 -21.84 -9.19 -9.62
C ASN A 244 -20.73 -9.70 -10.55
N GLY A 245 -20.39 -8.99 -11.63
CA GLY A 245 -19.46 -9.51 -12.65
C GLY A 245 -18.03 -9.75 -12.17
N LEU A 246 -17.65 -9.23 -11.00
CA LEU A 246 -16.34 -9.45 -10.39
C LEU A 246 -16.38 -10.39 -9.18
N ASP A 247 -17.56 -10.84 -8.74
CA ASP A 247 -17.73 -11.70 -7.55
C ASP A 247 -16.91 -12.99 -7.66
N PRO A 248 -16.93 -13.73 -8.78
CA PRO A 248 -16.11 -14.94 -8.91
C PRO A 248 -14.61 -14.65 -8.83
N LEU A 249 -14.18 -13.48 -9.30
CA LEU A 249 -12.78 -13.05 -9.22
C LEU A 249 -12.40 -12.73 -7.78
N TYR A 250 -13.25 -12.00 -7.06
CA TYR A 250 -13.03 -11.73 -5.64
C TYR A 250 -13.00 -13.02 -4.82
N GLU A 251 -13.93 -13.94 -5.05
CA GLU A 251 -13.93 -15.26 -4.41
C GLU A 251 -12.61 -16.01 -4.67
N GLN A 252 -12.12 -16.02 -5.91
CA GLN A 252 -10.86 -16.68 -6.24
C GLN A 252 -9.67 -16.05 -5.50
N VAL A 253 -9.57 -14.73 -5.49
CA VAL A 253 -8.48 -14.01 -4.81
C VAL A 253 -8.54 -14.27 -3.30
N LEU A 254 -9.70 -14.10 -2.67
CA LEU A 254 -9.89 -14.30 -1.24
C LEU A 254 -9.70 -15.76 -0.81
N SER A 255 -10.06 -16.73 -1.67
CA SER A 255 -9.79 -18.15 -1.40
C SER A 255 -8.31 -18.51 -1.38
N SER A 256 -7.48 -17.68 -2.02
CA SER A 256 -6.02 -17.86 -2.07
C SER A 256 -5.30 -17.07 -0.98
N ALA A 257 -6.00 -16.15 -0.29
CA ALA A 257 -5.45 -15.34 0.79
C ALA A 257 -5.42 -16.10 2.13
N SER A 258 -4.67 -15.57 3.09
CA SER A 258 -4.64 -16.06 4.47
C SER A 258 -6.04 -15.96 5.09
N GLY A 259 -6.46 -17.02 5.78
CA GLY A 259 -7.72 -17.04 6.55
C GLY A 259 -7.53 -16.66 8.02
N THR A 260 -6.51 -15.87 8.35
CA THR A 260 -6.14 -15.52 9.74
C THR A 260 -7.16 -14.56 10.36
N ALA A 261 -7.21 -14.49 11.69
CA ALA A 261 -8.06 -13.53 12.37
C ALA A 261 -7.67 -12.09 12.03
N ASP A 262 -6.36 -11.82 11.97
CA ASP A 262 -5.81 -10.50 11.63
C ASP A 262 -6.19 -10.07 10.21
N PHE A 263 -6.11 -10.97 9.23
CA PHE A 263 -6.58 -10.69 7.87
C PHE A 263 -8.04 -10.22 7.84
N HIS A 264 -8.94 -10.95 8.50
CA HIS A 264 -10.36 -10.59 8.54
C HIS A 264 -10.58 -9.25 9.26
N GLN A 265 -9.85 -8.99 10.34
CA GLN A 265 -9.93 -7.75 11.10
C GLN A 265 -9.44 -6.54 10.28
N ILE A 266 -8.29 -6.68 9.60
CA ILE A 266 -7.70 -5.65 8.73
C ILE A 266 -8.65 -5.38 7.55
N LEU A 267 -9.05 -6.42 6.82
CA LEU A 267 -9.92 -6.27 5.65
C LEU A 267 -11.28 -5.69 6.05
N GLY A 268 -11.90 -6.20 7.12
CA GLY A 268 -13.14 -5.66 7.68
C GLY A 268 -13.03 -4.18 8.02
N THR A 269 -11.92 -3.76 8.61
CA THR A 269 -11.67 -2.35 8.92
C THR A 269 -11.58 -1.50 7.65
N ILE A 270 -10.80 -1.91 6.65
CA ILE A 270 -10.65 -1.19 5.37
C ILE A 270 -12.01 -1.01 4.67
N ILE A 271 -12.85 -2.05 4.69
CA ILE A 271 -14.15 -2.03 4.01
C ILE A 271 -15.13 -1.08 4.68
N ILE A 272 -15.09 -0.96 6.01
CA ILE A 272 -16.05 -0.18 6.81
C ILE A 272 -15.62 1.27 7.04
N LEU A 273 -14.34 1.57 6.94
CA LEU A 273 -13.85 2.96 7.00
C LEU A 273 -14.44 3.80 5.86
N GLU A 274 -14.95 4.98 6.20
CA GLU A 274 -15.52 5.94 5.24
C GLU A 274 -14.45 6.45 4.26
N ASP A 275 -13.28 6.78 4.80
CA ASP A 275 -12.12 7.26 4.06
C ASP A 275 -11.02 6.21 4.06
N ASN A 276 -10.27 6.14 2.97
CA ASN A 276 -9.10 5.29 2.88
C ASN A 276 -8.03 5.74 3.88
N LYS A 277 -7.45 4.77 4.60
CA LYS A 277 -6.45 5.01 5.66
C LYS A 277 -5.14 4.32 5.33
N SER A 278 -4.09 4.80 5.98
CA SER A 278 -2.73 4.32 5.79
C SER A 278 -2.44 3.05 6.58
N ILE A 279 -1.34 2.37 6.26
CA ILE A 279 -0.88 1.18 6.98
C ILE A 279 -0.57 1.57 8.43
N THR A 280 0.14 2.68 8.65
CA THR A 280 0.45 3.22 9.99
C THR A 280 -0.82 3.47 10.80
N PHE A 281 -1.87 4.04 10.17
CA PHE A 281 -3.15 4.29 10.83
C PHE A 281 -3.83 2.99 11.27
N LEU A 282 -3.91 2.00 10.36
CA LEU A 282 -4.55 0.71 10.65
C LEU A 282 -3.81 -0.06 11.73
N SER A 283 -2.49 -0.13 11.62
CA SER A 283 -1.57 -0.77 12.56
C SER A 283 -1.78 -0.22 13.99
N SER A 284 -1.78 1.10 14.13
CA SER A 284 -1.98 1.78 15.41
C SER A 284 -3.41 1.63 15.97
N LEU A 285 -4.45 1.65 15.13
CA LEU A 285 -5.83 1.45 15.58
C LEU A 285 -6.09 -0.01 16.02
N LEU A 286 -5.55 -0.97 15.27
CA LEU A 286 -5.78 -2.40 15.48
C LEU A 286 -4.80 -3.04 16.45
N HIS A 287 -3.78 -2.30 16.91
CA HIS A 287 -2.69 -2.75 17.78
C HIS A 287 -1.89 -3.90 17.12
N LEU A 288 -1.60 -3.75 15.84
CA LEU A 288 -0.76 -4.64 15.03
C LEU A 288 0.59 -3.98 14.75
N GLN A 289 1.55 -4.72 14.21
CA GLN A 289 2.73 -4.11 13.59
C GLN A 289 2.47 -3.80 12.12
N ASN A 290 3.21 -2.84 11.55
CA ASN A 290 3.04 -2.46 10.14
C ASN A 290 3.34 -3.64 9.21
N GLU A 291 4.37 -4.44 9.52
CA GLU A 291 4.79 -5.58 8.71
C GLU A 291 3.71 -6.67 8.67
N ASP A 292 3.00 -6.87 9.79
CA ASP A 292 1.88 -7.82 9.87
C ASP A 292 0.73 -7.36 8.96
N VAL A 293 0.39 -6.07 9.00
CA VAL A 293 -0.66 -5.50 8.12
C VAL A 293 -0.27 -5.67 6.66
N VAL A 294 0.97 -5.35 6.29
CA VAL A 294 1.45 -5.53 4.91
C VAL A 294 1.41 -7.01 4.51
N CYS A 295 1.90 -7.91 5.37
CA CYS A 295 1.93 -9.35 5.12
C CYS A 295 0.54 -9.90 4.80
N GLU A 296 -0.47 -9.54 5.59
CA GLU A 296 -1.84 -9.99 5.38
C GLU A 296 -2.46 -9.41 4.09
N LEU A 297 -2.18 -8.14 3.79
CA LEU A 297 -2.68 -7.50 2.57
C LEU A 297 -2.00 -8.00 1.29
N LEU A 298 -0.76 -8.50 1.36
CA LEU A 298 -0.05 -9.06 0.20
C LEU A 298 -0.80 -10.25 -0.42
N GLY A 299 -1.59 -10.99 0.37
CA GLY A 299 -2.47 -12.06 -0.12
C GLY A 299 -3.58 -11.58 -1.06
N VAL A 300 -3.96 -10.30 -0.98
CA VAL A 300 -5.04 -9.67 -1.75
C VAL A 300 -4.58 -8.44 -2.55
N GLN A 301 -3.27 -8.27 -2.73
CA GLN A 301 -2.67 -7.15 -3.48
C GLN A 301 -3.15 -7.04 -4.95
N SER A 302 -3.80 -8.08 -5.47
CA SER A 302 -4.40 -8.11 -6.80
C SER A 302 -5.71 -7.32 -6.89
N ILE A 303 -6.39 -7.10 -5.76
CA ILE A 303 -7.67 -6.38 -5.66
C ILE A 303 -7.59 -5.14 -4.76
N ILE A 304 -6.50 -4.99 -4.00
CA ILE A 304 -6.18 -3.83 -3.16
C ILE A 304 -4.82 -3.26 -3.57
N LYS A 305 -4.75 -1.94 -3.75
CA LYS A 305 -3.51 -1.19 -3.95
C LYS A 305 -2.90 -0.87 -2.60
N ILE A 306 -1.78 -1.54 -2.31
CA ILE A 306 -0.94 -1.30 -1.13
C ILE A 306 0.07 -0.20 -1.49
N PRO A 307 0.13 0.91 -0.73
CA PRO A 307 1.05 2.01 -0.99
C PRO A 307 2.51 1.65 -0.68
N GLY A 308 3.44 2.49 -1.15
CA GLY A 308 4.89 2.34 -0.89
C GLY A 308 5.25 2.93 0.43
N ASN A 309 4.69 4.08 0.71
CA ASN A 309 4.78 4.68 2.00
C ASN A 309 3.67 4.12 2.91
N ASP A 310 4.03 3.68 4.11
CA ASP A 310 3.06 3.20 5.09
C ASP A 310 2.11 4.31 5.58
N ASP A 311 2.44 5.58 5.32
CA ASP A 311 1.63 6.76 5.65
C ASP A 311 0.66 7.17 4.53
N GLU A 312 0.77 6.59 3.34
CA GLU A 312 -0.18 6.79 2.24
C GLU A 312 -1.42 5.90 2.38
N PRO A 313 -2.58 6.29 1.80
CA PRO A 313 -3.81 5.52 1.94
C PRO A 313 -3.81 4.23 1.11
N ILE A 314 -4.30 3.14 1.72
CA ILE A 314 -4.63 1.90 1.04
C ILE A 314 -5.89 2.11 0.19
N MET A 315 -5.85 1.73 -1.09
CA MET A 315 -6.95 1.95 -2.03
C MET A 315 -7.50 0.63 -2.56
N LEU A 316 -8.81 0.54 -2.80
CA LEU A 316 -9.38 -0.58 -3.57
C LEU A 316 -9.21 -0.31 -5.06
N TYR A 317 -8.86 -1.32 -5.87
CA TYR A 317 -8.82 -1.11 -7.33
C TYR A 317 -10.22 -0.87 -7.91
N HIS A 318 -11.25 -1.44 -7.30
CA HIS A 318 -12.61 -1.30 -7.76
C HIS A 318 -13.58 -1.17 -6.57
N THR A 319 -14.50 -0.22 -6.65
CA THR A 319 -15.45 0.10 -5.56
C THR A 319 -16.40 -1.05 -5.26
N SER A 320 -16.76 -1.87 -6.25
CA SER A 320 -17.65 -3.02 -6.04
C SER A 320 -17.10 -4.11 -5.13
N LEU A 321 -15.80 -4.08 -4.77
CA LEU A 321 -15.24 -4.98 -3.76
C LEU A 321 -15.89 -4.71 -2.39
N ARG A 322 -16.14 -3.45 -2.06
CA ARG A 322 -16.86 -3.06 -0.83
C ARG A 322 -18.28 -3.63 -0.86
N ASP A 323 -19.00 -3.43 -1.96
CA ASP A 323 -20.36 -3.96 -2.13
C ASP A 323 -20.42 -5.49 -2.07
N PHE A 324 -19.39 -6.18 -2.57
CA PHE A 324 -19.30 -7.64 -2.52
C PHE A 324 -19.16 -8.12 -1.07
N LEU A 325 -18.21 -7.54 -0.32
CA LEU A 325 -17.89 -7.97 1.03
C LEU A 325 -18.97 -7.60 2.05
N THR A 326 -19.77 -6.56 1.81
CA THR A 326 -20.84 -6.13 2.73
C THR A 326 -22.22 -6.72 2.41
N ILE A 327 -22.34 -7.62 1.42
CA ILE A 327 -23.61 -8.28 1.06
C ILE A 327 -23.49 -9.80 1.20
N LYS A 328 -24.15 -10.36 2.23
CA LYS A 328 -24.04 -11.79 2.60
C LYS A 328 -24.40 -12.76 1.48
N SER A 329 -25.41 -12.46 0.67
CA SER A 329 -25.83 -13.30 -0.45
C SER A 329 -24.78 -13.38 -1.57
N ARG A 330 -23.89 -12.38 -1.66
CA ARG A 330 -22.83 -12.31 -2.67
C ARG A 330 -21.53 -12.96 -2.17
N SER A 331 -21.04 -12.53 -1.01
CA SER A 331 -19.74 -12.96 -0.48
C SER A 331 -19.75 -14.25 0.33
N LYS A 332 -20.93 -14.76 0.74
CA LYS A 332 -21.09 -16.03 1.46
C LYS A 332 -20.21 -16.10 2.72
N GLN A 333 -19.15 -16.91 2.69
CA GLN A 333 -18.20 -17.08 3.80
C GLN A 333 -17.26 -15.88 3.98
N TYR A 334 -17.11 -15.03 2.95
CA TYR A 334 -16.30 -13.82 2.98
C TYR A 334 -17.10 -12.58 3.43
N PHE A 335 -18.34 -12.78 3.87
CA PHE A 335 -19.21 -11.69 4.29
C PHE A 335 -18.67 -11.00 5.53
N ILE A 336 -18.51 -9.67 5.42
CA ILE A 336 -18.17 -8.76 6.50
C ILE A 336 -19.47 -8.12 6.96
N ASP A 337 -19.92 -8.49 8.16
CA ASP A 337 -21.12 -7.93 8.80
C ASP A 337 -20.85 -6.47 9.19
N PRO A 338 -21.43 -5.47 8.47
CA PRO A 338 -21.07 -4.08 8.70
C PRO A 338 -21.41 -3.61 10.12
N PRO A 339 -22.62 -3.92 10.66
CA PRO A 339 -22.92 -3.60 12.06
C PRO A 339 -21.94 -4.20 13.06
N LEU A 340 -21.61 -5.49 12.94
CA LEU A 340 -20.66 -6.15 13.85
C LEU A 340 -19.28 -5.48 13.79
N GLN A 341 -18.81 -5.22 12.57
CA GLN A 341 -17.50 -4.61 12.36
C GLN A 341 -17.44 -3.17 12.87
N HIS A 342 -18.54 -2.41 12.80
CA HIS A 342 -18.62 -1.12 13.48
C HIS A 342 -18.47 -1.26 15.01
N LEU A 343 -19.10 -2.25 15.64
CA LEU A 343 -18.92 -2.49 17.08
C LEU A 343 -17.46 -2.84 17.43
N HIS A 344 -16.81 -3.68 16.63
CA HIS A 344 -15.38 -3.95 16.79
C HIS A 344 -14.53 -2.68 16.65
N LEU A 345 -14.81 -1.83 15.66
CA LEU A 345 -14.10 -0.55 15.51
C LEU A 345 -14.30 0.38 16.71
N ALA A 346 -15.50 0.44 17.29
CA ALA A 346 -15.72 1.19 18.53
C ALA A 346 -14.85 0.67 19.68
N ILE A 347 -14.74 -0.66 19.83
CA ILE A 347 -13.85 -1.29 20.82
C ILE A 347 -12.38 -0.90 20.56
N HIS A 348 -11.90 -0.99 19.33
CA HIS A 348 -10.52 -0.61 18.98
C HIS A 348 -10.25 0.86 19.27
N CYS A 349 -11.18 1.76 18.91
CA CYS A 349 -11.08 3.17 19.25
C CYS A 349 -10.98 3.39 20.76
N LEU A 350 -11.83 2.76 21.57
CA LEU A 350 -11.83 2.94 23.02
C LEU A 350 -10.57 2.36 23.68
N LYS A 351 -10.10 1.19 23.22
CA LYS A 351 -8.83 0.61 23.68
C LYS A 351 -7.66 1.56 23.42
N HIS A 352 -7.58 2.10 22.20
CA HIS A 352 -6.55 3.06 21.83
C HIS A 352 -6.58 4.32 22.71
N LEU A 353 -7.76 4.83 23.06
CA LEU A 353 -7.88 5.97 23.98
C LEU A 353 -7.51 5.63 25.43
N ALA A 354 -7.70 4.39 25.87
CA ALA A 354 -7.34 3.94 27.22
C ALA A 354 -5.84 3.72 27.41
N GLU A 355 -5.09 3.46 26.34
CA GLU A 355 -3.63 3.32 26.37
C GLU A 355 -2.89 4.67 26.39
N TYR A 356 -3.60 5.76 26.14
CA TYR A 356 -3.00 7.09 26.08
C TYR A 356 -2.60 7.57 27.49
N PRO A 357 -1.35 8.01 27.69
CA PRO A 357 -0.94 8.60 28.95
C PRO A 357 -1.78 9.84 29.25
N SER A 358 -2.02 10.11 30.54
CA SER A 358 -2.80 11.28 30.98
C SER A 358 -2.10 12.58 30.54
N LYS A 359 -2.56 13.11 29.40
CA LYS A 359 -2.24 14.42 28.83
C LYS A 359 -3.51 15.29 28.87
N ASP A 360 -3.37 16.60 28.67
CA ASP A 360 -4.54 17.48 28.58
C ASP A 360 -5.38 17.24 27.32
N PHE A 361 -4.79 16.68 26.25
CA PHE A 361 -5.44 16.40 24.96
C PHE A 361 -4.94 15.09 24.34
N PHE A 362 -5.79 14.46 23.52
CA PHE A 362 -5.39 13.39 22.60
C PHE A 362 -4.76 14.00 21.36
N GLU A 363 -3.63 13.44 20.92
CA GLU A 363 -2.83 13.92 19.79
C GLU A 363 -2.66 12.81 18.76
N GLY A 364 -2.54 13.14 17.48
CA GLY A 364 -2.32 12.17 16.41
C GLY A 364 -3.61 11.66 15.75
N ASP A 365 -3.48 11.21 14.51
CA ASP A 365 -4.62 10.96 13.62
C ASP A 365 -5.55 9.84 14.12
N VAL A 366 -4.98 8.78 14.70
CA VAL A 366 -5.76 7.65 15.24
C VAL A 366 -6.49 8.04 16.51
N ALA A 367 -5.84 8.73 17.45
CA ALA A 367 -6.47 9.18 18.69
C ALA A 367 -7.58 10.20 18.39
N MET A 368 -7.36 11.10 17.43
CA MET A 368 -8.39 12.02 16.95
C MET A 368 -9.54 11.25 16.30
N TYR A 369 -9.28 10.32 15.39
CA TYR A 369 -10.32 9.48 14.80
C TYR A 369 -11.14 8.77 15.88
N ALA A 370 -10.47 8.08 16.81
CA ALA A 370 -11.08 7.32 17.88
C ALA A 370 -11.99 8.20 18.73
N CYS A 371 -11.47 9.35 19.20
CA CYS A 371 -12.18 10.35 19.98
C CYS A 371 -13.55 10.73 19.40
N PHE A 372 -13.67 10.86 18.08
CA PHE A 372 -14.90 11.30 17.41
C PHE A 372 -15.76 10.18 16.86
N ARG A 373 -15.17 9.04 16.48
CA ARG A 373 -15.87 7.99 15.71
C ARG A 373 -16.37 6.83 16.55
N TRP A 374 -15.82 6.57 17.75
CA TRP A 374 -16.32 5.47 18.59
C TRP A 374 -17.83 5.56 18.90
N PRO A 375 -18.45 6.74 19.18
CA PRO A 375 -19.89 6.79 19.43
C PRO A 375 -20.71 6.55 18.15
N HIS A 376 -20.19 7.00 17.02
CA HIS A 376 -20.82 6.81 15.72
C HIS A 376 -20.83 5.35 15.29
N HIS A 377 -19.73 4.65 15.51
CA HIS A 377 -19.62 3.22 15.26
C HIS A 377 -20.56 2.40 16.14
N ILE A 378 -20.70 2.76 17.42
CA ILE A 378 -21.75 2.19 18.26
C ILE A 378 -23.12 2.44 17.64
N PHE A 379 -23.44 3.68 17.26
CA PHE A 379 -24.74 3.98 16.66
C PHE A 379 -25.05 3.09 15.44
N LEU A 380 -24.10 2.97 14.50
CA LEU A 380 -24.28 2.15 13.29
C LEU A 380 -24.39 0.65 13.61
N GLY A 381 -23.61 0.14 14.57
CA GLY A 381 -23.71 -1.25 14.99
C GLY A 381 -25.06 -1.59 15.63
N PHE A 382 -25.59 -0.70 16.47
CA PHE A 382 -26.84 -0.93 17.18
C PHE A 382 -28.10 -0.66 16.34
N GLN A 383 -28.04 0.23 15.34
CA GLN A 383 -29.17 0.55 14.47
C GLN A 383 -29.69 -0.70 13.72
N GLU A 384 -28.80 -1.62 13.37
CA GLU A 384 -29.11 -2.77 12.52
C GLU A 384 -29.14 -4.12 13.28
N GLN A 385 -28.58 -4.20 14.50
CA GLN A 385 -28.50 -5.44 15.30
C GLN A 385 -29.42 -5.52 16.53
N ALA A 386 -30.41 -4.62 16.66
CA ALA A 386 -31.21 -4.39 17.88
C ALA A 386 -31.88 -5.62 18.54
N LEU A 387 -31.88 -6.80 17.93
CA LEU A 387 -32.54 -8.02 18.44
C LEU A 387 -31.61 -9.19 18.80
N ASN A 388 -30.32 -9.18 18.41
CA ASN A 388 -29.38 -10.29 18.66
C ASN A 388 -28.01 -9.77 19.15
N MET A 389 -27.97 -9.19 20.35
CA MET A 389 -26.74 -8.63 20.91
C MET A 389 -25.81 -9.71 21.47
N ASP A 390 -24.54 -9.67 21.06
CA ASP A 390 -23.49 -10.41 21.73
C ASP A 390 -23.19 -9.77 23.09
N GLU A 391 -23.40 -10.54 24.16
CA GLU A 391 -23.18 -10.09 25.54
C GLU A 391 -21.71 -9.74 25.80
N THR A 392 -20.77 -10.39 25.11
CA THR A 392 -19.32 -10.16 25.25
C THR A 392 -18.89 -8.81 24.67
N ILE A 393 -19.39 -8.46 23.48
CA ILE A 393 -19.16 -7.16 22.84
C ILE A 393 -19.76 -6.05 23.69
N THR A 394 -21.01 -6.23 24.14
CA THR A 394 -21.68 -5.23 24.96
C THR A 394 -20.95 -5.01 26.29
N THR A 395 -20.49 -6.08 26.94
CA THR A 395 -19.72 -6.00 28.19
C THR A 395 -18.39 -5.28 27.97
N SER A 396 -17.69 -5.59 26.88
CA SER A 396 -16.42 -4.93 26.52
C SER A 396 -16.61 -3.43 26.31
N LEU A 397 -17.65 -3.03 25.57
CA LEU A 397 -17.99 -1.62 25.38
C LEU A 397 -18.30 -0.92 26.70
N VAL A 398 -19.12 -1.51 27.56
CA VAL A 398 -19.45 -0.93 28.88
C VAL A 398 -18.18 -0.67 29.70
N ILE A 399 -17.29 -1.67 29.80
CA ILE A 399 -16.04 -1.56 30.57
C ILE A 399 -15.13 -0.47 29.99
N LEU A 400 -14.97 -0.45 28.66
CA LEU A 400 -14.06 0.48 28.01
C LEU A 400 -14.55 1.94 28.07
N ILE A 401 -15.87 2.16 27.95
CA ILE A 401 -16.43 3.50 28.08
C ILE A 401 -16.38 3.96 29.54
N ASP A 402 -16.67 3.09 30.52
CA ASP A 402 -16.53 3.42 31.95
C ASP A 402 -15.09 3.82 32.30
N ASN A 403 -14.10 3.10 31.76
CA ASN A 403 -12.69 3.45 31.87
C ASN A 403 -12.41 4.85 31.28
N LEU A 404 -12.83 5.10 30.04
CA LEU A 404 -12.67 6.41 29.39
C LEU A 404 -13.28 7.53 30.24
N LEU A 405 -14.50 7.36 30.77
CA LEU A 405 -15.17 8.38 31.57
C LEU A 405 -14.51 8.58 32.94
N THR A 406 -14.00 7.52 33.55
CA THR A 406 -13.38 7.57 34.88
C THR A 406 -11.99 8.18 34.83
N PHE A 407 -11.16 7.77 33.87
CA PHE A 407 -9.73 8.10 33.87
C PHE A 407 -9.34 9.14 32.83
N HIS A 408 -10.08 9.24 31.73
CA HIS A 408 -9.71 10.04 30.56
C HIS A 408 -10.78 11.06 30.15
N SER A 409 -11.82 11.29 30.96
CA SER A 409 -12.93 12.18 30.63
C SER A 409 -12.50 13.62 30.40
N LYS A 410 -11.56 14.13 31.21
CA LYS A 410 -11.00 15.48 31.04
C LYS A 410 -10.27 15.60 29.71
N THR A 411 -9.38 14.66 29.40
CA THR A 411 -8.60 14.62 28.15
C THR A 411 -9.51 14.52 26.93
N TRP A 412 -10.51 13.63 26.98
CA TRP A 412 -11.50 13.46 25.92
C TRP A 412 -12.29 14.74 25.68
N TYR A 413 -12.81 15.35 26.75
CA TYR A 413 -13.56 16.60 26.68
C TYR A 413 -12.75 17.74 26.07
N ASN A 414 -11.55 17.95 26.58
CA ASN A 414 -10.64 18.98 26.13
C ASN A 414 -10.33 18.82 24.62
N THR A 415 -10.12 17.58 24.17
CA THR A 415 -9.92 17.25 22.76
C THR A 415 -11.16 17.56 21.92
N MET A 416 -12.35 17.25 22.43
CA MET A 416 -13.62 17.58 21.77
C MET A 416 -13.83 19.10 21.61
N LEU A 417 -13.31 19.93 22.52
CA LEU A 417 -13.48 21.38 22.49
C LEU A 417 -12.64 22.09 21.43
N ILE A 418 -11.48 21.55 21.07
CA ILE A 418 -10.57 22.16 20.09
C ILE A 418 -11.09 22.02 18.66
N VAL A 419 -12.05 21.13 18.43
CA VAL A 419 -12.47 20.75 17.08
C VAL A 419 -13.78 21.44 16.68
N ASP A 420 -13.86 21.81 15.40
CA ASP A 420 -15.00 22.49 14.76
C ASP A 420 -16.38 22.04 15.30
N GLY A 421 -17.23 23.02 15.64
CA GLY A 421 -18.57 22.81 16.21
C GLY A 421 -19.48 21.91 15.35
N SER A 422 -19.21 21.81 14.04
CA SER A 422 -19.91 20.89 13.14
C SER A 422 -19.72 19.41 13.50
N LYS A 423 -18.54 19.01 13.98
CA LYS A 423 -18.23 17.62 14.39
C LYS A 423 -18.84 17.30 15.76
N LYS A 424 -18.82 18.26 16.69
CA LYS A 424 -19.48 18.16 18.01
C LYS A 424 -21.00 17.97 17.87
N ALA A 425 -21.64 18.73 16.97
CA ALA A 425 -23.07 18.58 16.68
C ALA A 425 -23.45 17.20 16.10
N ARG A 426 -22.61 16.63 15.23
CA ARG A 426 -22.83 15.28 14.69
C ARG A 426 -22.75 14.21 15.78
N MET A 427 -21.78 14.31 16.69
CA MET A 427 -21.63 13.37 17.80
C MET A 427 -22.84 13.37 18.74
N LEU A 428 -23.30 14.56 19.16
CA LEU A 428 -24.52 14.70 19.96
C LEU A 428 -25.73 14.10 19.26
N LYS A 429 -25.88 14.36 17.95
CA LYS A 429 -26.93 13.77 17.12
C LYS A 429 -26.88 12.23 17.17
N TYR A 430 -25.71 11.61 17.05
CA TYR A 430 -25.58 10.15 17.15
C TYR A 430 -25.95 9.63 18.53
N GLY A 431 -25.48 10.28 19.60
CA GLY A 431 -25.82 9.93 20.98
C GLY A 431 -27.34 9.90 21.22
N HIS A 432 -28.05 10.98 20.86
CA HIS A 432 -29.50 11.05 21.01
C HIS A 432 -30.24 9.99 20.19
N HIS A 433 -29.78 9.69 18.97
CA HIS A 433 -30.40 8.65 18.15
C HIS A 433 -30.20 7.25 18.75
N THR A 434 -29.00 6.91 19.21
CA THR A 434 -28.73 5.64 19.93
C THR A 434 -29.65 5.54 21.15
N LEU A 435 -29.83 6.64 21.88
CA LEU A 435 -30.67 6.68 23.07
C LEU A 435 -32.16 6.42 22.78
N ASN A 436 -32.65 6.96 21.67
CA ASN A 436 -34.05 6.84 21.29
C ASN A 436 -34.39 5.45 20.74
N MET A 437 -33.45 4.80 20.02
CA MET A 437 -33.65 3.45 19.46
C MET A 437 -33.78 2.40 20.55
N SER A 438 -32.92 2.42 21.55
CA SER A 438 -32.91 1.45 22.65
C SER A 438 -34.06 1.63 23.66
N LYS A 439 -34.65 2.83 23.80
CA LYS A 439 -35.89 3.06 24.57
C LYS A 439 -37.08 2.25 24.01
N THR A 440 -37.02 1.85 22.73
CA THR A 440 -38.01 0.98 22.10
C THR A 440 -37.72 -0.52 22.26
N SER A 441 -36.55 -0.89 22.79
CA SER A 441 -36.13 -2.28 23.04
C SER A 441 -36.26 -2.65 24.52
N GLN A 442 -37.01 -3.71 24.86
CA GLN A 442 -37.05 -4.27 26.22
C GLN A 442 -35.78 -5.10 26.48
N GLY A 443 -34.65 -4.43 26.72
CA GLY A 443 -33.32 -5.06 26.81
C GLY A 443 -32.91 -5.60 28.20
N SER A 444 -31.88 -6.45 28.19
CA SER A 444 -31.24 -7.08 29.36
C SER A 444 -30.64 -6.03 30.33
N ILE A 445 -30.18 -6.47 31.51
CA ILE A 445 -29.51 -5.58 32.50
C ILE A 445 -28.31 -4.86 31.86
N VAL A 446 -27.57 -5.56 30.99
CA VAL A 446 -26.40 -5.01 30.29
C VAL A 446 -26.81 -3.90 29.33
N THR A 447 -27.88 -4.07 28.56
CA THR A 447 -28.43 -3.03 27.67
C THR A 447 -28.87 -1.79 28.48
N ARG A 448 -29.47 -1.97 29.65
CA ARG A 448 -29.85 -0.86 30.54
C ARG A 448 -28.65 -0.12 31.12
N ASN A 449 -27.58 -0.83 31.47
CA ASN A 449 -26.35 -0.19 31.96
C ASN A 449 -25.63 0.59 30.86
N PHE A 450 -25.52 -0.01 29.66
CA PHE A 450 -25.00 0.66 28.47
C PHE A 450 -25.75 1.97 28.16
N MET A 451 -27.07 1.93 28.34
CA MET A 451 -27.94 3.08 28.10
C MET A 451 -27.75 4.23 29.09
N LYS A 452 -27.65 3.93 30.38
CA LYS A 452 -27.32 4.95 31.39
C LYS A 452 -25.98 5.62 31.09
N LEU A 453 -25.04 4.86 30.56
CA LEU A 453 -23.70 5.34 30.23
C LEU A 453 -23.76 6.31 29.03
N PHE A 454 -24.58 6.03 28.01
CA PHE A 454 -24.87 6.99 26.94
C PHE A 454 -25.60 8.25 27.41
N GLU A 455 -26.54 8.14 28.36
CA GLU A 455 -27.18 9.32 28.97
C GLU A 455 -26.14 10.18 29.71
N GLN A 456 -25.19 9.57 30.41
CA GLN A 456 -24.08 10.27 31.06
C GLN A 456 -23.18 10.95 30.03
N ILE A 457 -22.88 10.30 28.90
CA ILE A 457 -22.08 10.88 27.82
C ILE A 457 -22.77 12.09 27.20
N ILE A 458 -24.06 11.96 26.85
CA ILE A 458 -24.84 13.06 26.29
C ILE A 458 -24.93 14.20 27.30
N GLY A 459 -25.27 13.90 28.56
CA GLY A 459 -25.32 14.89 29.63
C GLY A 459 -23.99 15.60 29.84
N PHE A 460 -22.88 14.87 29.81
CA PHE A 460 -21.52 15.43 29.90
C PHE A 460 -21.19 16.34 28.70
N CYS A 461 -21.66 15.99 27.49
CA CYS A 461 -21.49 16.81 26.29
C CYS A 461 -22.43 18.03 26.26
N GLU A 462 -23.62 17.98 26.87
CA GLU A 462 -24.62 19.06 26.90
C GLU A 462 -24.40 20.07 28.05
N VAL A 463 -24.10 19.59 29.27
CA VAL A 463 -23.98 20.42 30.49
C VAL A 463 -22.86 21.46 30.39
N ARG A 464 -21.85 21.23 29.55
CA ARG A 464 -20.72 22.17 29.35
C ARG A 464 -20.69 22.81 27.96
N VAL A 465 -21.83 22.86 27.27
CA VAL A 465 -22.05 23.72 26.09
C VAL A 465 -22.48 25.14 26.49
N TYR A 466 -22.87 25.34 27.75
CA TYR A 466 -23.42 26.59 28.28
C TYR A 466 -22.56 27.24 29.39
N ASP A 467 -21.34 26.74 29.62
CA ASP A 467 -20.32 27.38 30.48
C ASP A 467 -19.20 28.00 29.64
#